data_AF-A0A2S5CBQ2-F1
#
_entry.id   AF-A0A2S5CBQ2-F1
#
_cell.length_a   1.000
_cell.length_b   1.000
_cell.length_c   1.000
_cell.angle_alpha   90.00
_cell.angle_beta   90.00
_cell.angle_gamma   90.00
#
_symmetry.space_group_name_H-M   'P 1'
#
loop_
_entity.id
_entity.type
_entity.pdbx_description
1 polymer ?
#
loop_
_entity_poly.entity_id
_entity_poly.type
_entity_poly.pdbx_seq_one_letter_code
_entity_poly.pdbx_strand_id
1 'polypeptide(L)' 'MSKRDQYNFILHVLLPAIQEEGLTIKTRSAGELTLLSTDPSVSEFISDMRQRLSAALLRPAVPSSPYGVL' A
#
# COMPACT_ATOMS: atom_id res chain seq x y z
N MET A 1 -14.26 -6.61 -1.24
CA MET A 1 -13.35 -5.64 -1.91
C MET A 1 -12.48 -6.38 -2.90
N SER A 2 -12.39 -5.88 -4.14
CA SER A 2 -11.43 -6.39 -5.12
C SER A 2 -10.00 -6.01 -4.72
N LYS A 3 -8.98 -6.68 -5.28
CA LYS A 3 -7.57 -6.30 -5.05
C LYS A 3 -7.29 -4.85 -5.47
N ARG A 4 -7.97 -4.38 -6.52
CA ARG A 4 -7.85 -2.98 -7.00
C ARG A 4 -8.40 -2.00 -5.97
N ASP A 5 -9.53 -2.32 -5.33
CA ASP A 5 -10.11 -1.50 -4.26
C ASP A 5 -9.21 -1.44 -3.03
N GLN A 6 -8.57 -2.56 -2.67
CA GLN A 6 -7.61 -2.62 -1.57
C GLN A 6 -6.38 -1.75 -1.85
N TYR A 7 -5.82 -1.81 -3.06
CA TYR A 7 -4.69 -0.96 -3.44
C TYR A 7 -5.04 0.52 -3.47
N ASN A 8 -6.23 0.87 -3.99
CA ASN A 8 -6.72 2.26 -3.95
C ASN A 8 -6.89 2.75 -2.52
N PHE A 9 -7.46 1.92 -1.63
CA PHE A 9 -7.60 2.28 -0.21
C PHE A 9 -6.24 2.50 0.45
N ILE A 10 -5.28 1.60 0.24
CA ILE A 10 -3.94 1.75 0.83
C ILE A 10 -3.27 3.02 0.29
N LEU A 11 -3.33 3.26 -1.03
CA LEU A 11 -2.65 4.37 -1.68
C LEU A 11 -3.23 5.74 -1.27
N HIS A 12 -4.55 5.85 -1.20
CA HIS A 12 -5.24 7.14 -1.04
C HIS A 12 -5.74 7.41 0.38
N VAL A 13 -5.79 6.40 1.25
CA VAL A 13 -6.27 6.56 2.64
C VAL A 13 -5.17 6.20 3.63
N LEU A 14 -4.63 4.99 3.55
CA LEU A 14 -3.69 4.49 4.57
C LEU A 14 -2.34 5.21 4.52
N LEU A 15 -1.72 5.33 3.34
CA LEU A 15 -0.40 5.95 3.22
C LEU A 15 -0.39 7.44 3.61
N PRO A 16 -1.38 8.28 3.20
CA PRO A 16 -1.48 9.64 3.71
C PRO A 16 -1.63 9.72 5.23
N ALA A 17 -2.47 8.87 5.83
CA ALA A 17 -2.64 8.83 7.29
C ALA A 17 -1.33 8.50 8.02
N ILE A 18 -0.56 7.51 7.54
CA ILE A 18 0.76 7.19 8.11
C ILE A 18 1.73 8.38 7.96
N GLN A 19 1.67 9.09 6.82
CA GLN A 19 2.56 10.22 6.57
C GLN A 19 2.30 11.41 7.51
N GLU A 20 1.03 11.70 7.80
CA GLU A 20 0.64 12.86 8.60
C GLU A 20 0.63 12.56 10.10
N GLU A 21 0.04 11.44 10.48
CA GLU A 21 -0.28 11.10 11.88
C GLU A 21 0.64 10.01 12.46
N GLY A 22 1.33 9.25 11.59
CA GLY A 22 2.01 8.02 11.99
C GLY A 22 1.04 6.84 12.15
N LEU A 23 1.55 5.69 12.58
CA LEU A 23 0.75 4.49 12.78
C LEU A 23 1.34 3.58 13.85
N THR A 24 0.55 3.22 14.85
CA THR A 24 0.91 2.19 15.83
C THR A 24 0.08 0.93 15.61
N ILE A 25 0.76 -0.18 15.36
CA ILE A 25 0.17 -1.51 15.27
C ILE A 25 0.48 -2.25 16.57
N LYS A 26 -0.56 -2.52 17.37
CA LYS A 26 -0.45 -3.36 18.57
C LYS A 26 -0.67 -4.82 18.19
N THR A 27 0.34 -5.65 18.39
CA THR A 27 0.20 -7.09 18.20
C THR A 27 -0.42 -7.74 19.43
N ARG A 28 -1.15 -8.85 19.23
CA ARG A 28 -1.88 -9.53 20.32
C ARG A 28 -0.99 -10.03 21.46
N SER A 29 0.27 -10.33 21.18
CA SER A 29 1.09 -11.15 22.09
C SER A 29 2.52 -10.68 22.32
N ALA A 30 3.08 -9.75 21.54
CA ALA A 30 4.53 -9.57 21.58
C ALA A 30 5.09 -8.19 21.18
N GLY A 31 4.27 -7.13 21.15
CA GLY A 31 4.81 -5.77 21.00
C GLY A 31 3.99 -4.81 20.16
N GLU A 32 4.48 -3.58 20.14
CA GLU A 32 3.93 -2.46 19.40
C GLU A 32 4.94 -2.07 18.31
N LEU A 33 4.46 -1.95 17.07
CA LEU A 33 5.22 -1.35 15.98
C LEU A 33 4.68 0.06 15.77
N THR A 34 5.53 1.08 15.95
CA THR A 34 5.16 2.47 15.71
C THR A 34 5.96 3.02 14.53
N LEU A 35 5.24 3.50 13.52
CA LEU A 35 5.76 4.28 12.41
C LEU A 35 5.53 5.75 12.75
N LEU A 36 6.60 6.50 13.02
CA LEU A 36 6.53 7.93 13.32
C LEU A 36 6.55 8.73 12.02
N SER A 37 5.69 9.74 11.89
CA SER A 37 5.66 10.62 10.71
C SER A 37 6.96 11.42 10.52
N THR A 38 7.71 11.65 11.59
CA THR A 38 8.99 12.35 11.58
C THR A 38 10.19 11.46 11.24
N ASP A 39 9.99 10.15 11.15
CA ASP A 39 11.07 9.20 10.86
C ASP A 39 11.37 9.16 9.35
N PRO A 40 12.62 9.42 8.92
CA PRO A 40 12.98 9.36 7.51
C PRO A 40 12.77 7.98 6.88
N SER A 41 12.93 6.90 7.65
CA SER A 41 12.67 5.54 7.16
C SER A 41 11.19 5.30 6.84
N VAL A 42 10.27 5.96 7.54
CA VAL A 42 8.83 5.91 7.24
C VAL A 42 8.54 6.66 5.94
N SER A 43 9.22 7.78 5.69
CA SER A 43 9.10 8.53 4.44
C SER A 43 9.57 7.72 3.23
N GLU A 44 10.71 7.01 3.37
CA GLU A 44 11.22 6.10 2.34
C GLU A 44 10.26 4.94 2.08
N PHE A 45 9.74 4.31 3.15
CA PHE A 45 8.74 3.25 3.06
C PHE A 45 7.47 3.71 2.30
N ILE A 46 6.94 4.89 2.62
CA ILE A 46 5.76 5.45 1.95
C ILE A 46 6.05 5.69 0.45
N SER A 47 7.24 6.22 0.13
CA SER A 47 7.63 6.49 -1.25
C SER A 47 7.69 5.21 -2.10
N ASP A 48 8.38 4.18 -1.60
CA ASP A 48 8.48 2.87 -2.26
C ASP A 48 7.09 2.22 -2.42
N MET A 49 6.24 2.28 -1.39
CA MET A 49 4.88 1.75 -1.44
C MET A 49 3.99 2.48 -2.45
N ARG A 50 4.08 3.80 -2.55
CA ARG A 50 3.35 4.59 -3.57
C ARG A 50 3.73 4.16 -4.98
N GLN A 51 5.03 3.99 -5.24
CA GLN A 51 5.52 3.55 -6.54
C GLN A 51 5.01 2.15 -6.89
N ARG A 52 5.11 1.20 -5.97
CA ARG A 52 4.66 -0.20 -6.19
C ARG A 52 3.16 -0.30 -6.43
N LEU A 53 2.35 0.38 -5.62
CA LEU A 53 0.89 0.33 -5.76
C LEU A 53 0.41 1.01 -7.04
N SER A 54 1.02 2.15 -7.40
CA SER A 54 0.71 2.84 -8.66
C SER A 54 1.03 1.96 -9.86
N ALA A 55 2.20 1.29 -9.86
CA ALA A 55 2.56 0.34 -10.91
C ALA A 55 1.61 -0.86 -10.97
N ALA A 56 1.18 -1.38 -9.81
CA ALA A 56 0.23 -2.49 -9.74
C ALA A 56 -1.17 -2.11 -10.27
N LEU A 57 -1.61 -0.87 -10.05
CA LEU A 57 -2.90 -0.35 -10.53
C LEU A 57 -2.89 -0.01 -12.03
N LEU A 58 -1.74 0.41 -12.57
CA LEU A 58 -1.52 0.69 -13.98
C LEU A 58 -1.40 -0.57 -14.83
N ARG A 59 -1.00 -1.70 -14.25
CA ARG A 59 -0.87 -2.96 -14.99
C ARG A 59 -2.23 -3.30 -15.61
N PRO A 60 -2.32 -3.42 -16.95
CA PRO A 60 -3.57 -3.81 -17.59
C PRO A 60 -3.99 -5.14 -17.01
N ALA A 61 -5.26 -5.26 -16.60
CA ALA A 61 -5.84 -6.57 -16.39
C ALA A 61 -5.67 -7.31 -17.72
N VAL A 62 -4.90 -8.41 -17.73
CA VAL A 62 -4.76 -9.23 -18.93
C VAL A 62 -6.19 -9.53 -19.38
N PRO A 63 -6.61 -9.14 -20.59
CA PRO A 63 -7.95 -9.47 -21.04
C PRO A 63 -8.08 -10.98 -20.94
N SER A 64 -9.08 -11.45 -20.20
CA SER A 64 -9.41 -12.87 -20.12
C SER A 64 -9.86 -13.31 -21.50
N SER A 65 -8.90 -13.66 -22.36
CA SER A 65 -9.16 -14.28 -23.65
C SER A 65 -9.51 -15.74 -23.41
N PRO A 66 -10.65 -16.25 -23.91
CA PRO A 66 -10.95 -17.69 -23.90
C PRO A 66 -9.94 -18.54 -24.68
N TYR A 67 -9.07 -17.91 -25.47
CA TYR A 67 -8.16 -18.60 -26.40
C TYR A 67 -6.67 -18.47 -26.05
N GLY A 68 -6.30 -17.84 -24.92
CA GLY A 68 -4.89 -17.59 -24.61
C GLY A 68 -4.25 -16.57 -25.57
N VAL A 69 -3.16 -15.97 -25.17
CA VAL A 69 -2.54 -14.82 -25.85
C VAL A 69 -1.65 -15.31 -27.01
N LEU A 70 -1.64 -14.59 -28.14
CA LEU A 70 -0.58 -14.68 -29.16
C LEU A 70 0.69 -13.97 -28.68
#